data_AF-A0A160KSM7-F1
#
_entry.id   AF-A0A160KSM7-F1
#
_cell.length_a   1.000
_cell.length_b   1.000
_cell.length_c   1.000
_cell.angle_alpha   90.00
_cell.angle_beta   90.00
_cell.angle_gamma   90.00
#
_symmetry.space_group_name_H-M   'P 1'
#
loop_
_entity.id
_entity.type
_entity.pdbx_description
1 polymer ?
#
loop_
_entity_poly.entity_id
_entity_poly.type
_entity_poly.pdbx_seq_one_letter_code
_entity_poly.pdbx_strand_id
1 'polypeptide(L)' 'MIRVALVGYGLAGSVFHGPFLAADPSFEVVAVATRAAGRSRRALPS' A
#
# COMPACT_ATOMS: atom_id res chain seq x y z
N MET A 1 -11.99 -3.25 10.45
CA MET A 1 -10.63 -2.84 10.09
C MET A 1 -9.84 -4.08 9.67
N ILE A 2 -9.54 -4.18 8.38
CA ILE A 2 -8.85 -5.30 7.73
C ILE A 2 -7.42 -4.85 7.45
N ARG A 3 -6.45 -5.58 7.98
CA ARG A 3 -5.01 -5.27 7.83
C ARG A 3 -4.48 -5.94 6.57
N VAL A 4 -3.89 -5.15 5.68
CA VAL A 4 -3.46 -5.61 4.35
C VAL A 4 -1.96 -5.38 4.16
N ALA A 5 -1.31 -6.37 3.55
CA ALA A 5 0.05 -6.23 3.02
C ALA A 5 0.00 -6.16 1.49
N LEU A 6 0.63 -5.14 0.90
CA LEU A 6 0.80 -5.06 -0.56
C LEU A 6 2.10 -5.76 -0.97
N VAL A 7 1.98 -6.79 -1.81
CA VAL A 7 3.14 -7.50 -2.39
C VAL A 7 3.39 -6.98 -3.81
N GLY A 8 4.46 -6.21 -3.96
CA GLY A 8 4.78 -5.49 -5.19
C GLY A 8 4.15 -4.10 -5.22
N TYR A 9 4.98 -3.07 -5.37
CA TYR A 9 4.53 -1.67 -5.43
C TYR A 9 5.00 -0.98 -6.72
N GLY A 10 4.72 -1.65 -7.84
CA GLY A 10 4.84 -1.12 -9.21
C GLY A 10 3.66 -0.23 -9.59
N LEU A 11 3.43 -0.05 -10.89
CA LEU A 11 2.31 0.75 -11.42
C LEU A 11 0.96 0.33 -10.81
N ALA A 12 0.66 -0.97 -10.84
CA ALA A 12 -0.60 -1.48 -10.33
C ALA A 12 -0.78 -1.22 -8.82
N GLY A 13 0.27 -1.48 -8.05
CA GLY A 13 0.26 -1.28 -6.59
C GLY A 13 0.09 0.18 -6.20
N SER A 14 0.78 1.11 -6.88
CA SER A 14 0.80 2.52 -6.49
C SER A 14 -0.35 3.35 -7.05
N VAL A 15 -0.96 2.94 -8.17
CA VAL A 15 -2.01 3.72 -8.84
C VAL A 15 -3.40 3.14 -8.60
N PHE A 16 -3.53 1.82 -8.46
CA PHE A 16 -4.82 1.19 -8.22
C PHE A 16 -4.91 0.65 -6.78
N HIS A 17 -4.16 -0.39 -6.44
CA HIS A 17 -4.41 -1.11 -5.17
C HIS A 17 -4.22 -0.24 -3.92
N GLY A 18 -3.12 0.49 -3.81
CA GLY A 18 -2.84 1.37 -2.67
C GLY A 18 -3.90 2.46 -2.47
N PRO A 19 -4.18 3.30 -3.49
CA PRO A 19 -5.19 4.34 -3.38
C PRO A 19 -6.60 3.83 -3.06
N PHE A 20 -7.04 2.71 -3.66
CA PHE A 20 -8.36 2.15 -3.34
C PHE A 20 -8.45 1.64 -1.91
N LEU A 21 -7.41 0.99 -1.39
CA LEU A 21 -7.36 0.57 0.01
C LEU A 21 -7.34 1.77 0.97
N ALA A 22 -6.64 2.84 0.62
CA ALA A 22 -6.55 4.05 1.45
C ALA A 22 -7.86 4.86 1.49
N ALA A 23 -8.72 4.71 0.49
CA ALA A 23 -10.00 5.42 0.40
C ALA A 23 -11.11 4.78 1.26
N ASP A 24 -10.96 3.51 1.64
CA ASP A 24 -11.96 2.78 2.43
C ASP A 24 -11.49 2.60 3.89
N PRO A 25 -12.16 3.22 4.88
CA PRO A 25 -11.77 3.13 6.30
C PRO A 25 -11.89 1.71 6.87
N SER A 26 -12.50 0.79 6.14
CA SER A 26 -12.52 -0.63 6.49
C SER A 26 -11.15 -1.28 6.39
N PHE A 27 -10.19 -0.67 5.67
CA PHE A 27 -8.86 -1.21 5.40
C PHE A 27 -7.73 -0.37 5.98
N GLU A 28 -6.62 -1.04 6.31
CA GLU A 28 -5.37 -0.41 6.71
C GLU A 28 -4.19 -1.12 6.02
N VAL A 29 -3.38 -0.38 5.26
CA VAL A 29 -2.14 -0.90 4.68
C VAL A 29 -1.04 -0.84 5.73
N VAL A 30 -0.65 -2.00 6.24
CA VAL A 30 0.32 -2.11 7.35
C VAL A 30 1.71 -2.53 6.89
N ALA A 31 1.84 -3.01 5.65
CA ALA A 31 3.12 -3.43 5.08
C ALA A 31 3.12 -3.32 3.56
N VAL A 32 4.30 -3.04 3.00
CA VAL A 32 4.54 -3.05 1.55
C VAL A 32 5.84 -3.80 1.27
N ALA A 33 5.74 -4.96 0.63
CA ALA A 33 6.89 -5.73 0.17
C ALA A 33 7.27 -5.27 -1.25
N THR A 34 8.42 -4.63 -1.41
CA THR A 34 8.90 -4.13 -2.70
C THR A 34 10.42 -4.22 -2.78
N ARG A 35 10.95 -4.48 -3.99
CA ARG A 35 12.40 -4.46 -4.26
C ARG A 35 12.99 -3.04 -4.32
N ALA A 36 12.14 -2.01 -4.32
CA ALA A 36 12.55 -0.62 -4.37
C ALA A 36 12.22 0.07 -3.03
N ALA A 37 13.17 0.02 -2.09
CA ALA A 37 12.98 0.44 -0.71
C ALA A 37 12.39 1.85 -0.52
N GLY A 38 12.69 2.80 -1.41
CA GLY A 38 12.14 4.16 -1.35
C GLY A 38 10.63 4.25 -1.56
N ARG A 39 10.00 3.25 -2.19
CA ARG A 39 8.57 3.25 -2.48
C ARG A 39 7.69 2.87 -1.29
N SER A 40 8.23 2.14 -0.31
CA SER A 40 7.50 1.69 0.87
C SER A 40 7.06 2.87 1.75
N ARG A 41 7.94 3.86 1.93
CA ARG A 41 7.69 5.05 2.77
C ARG A 41 6.59 5.96 2.23
N ARG A 42 6.34 5.95 0.91
CA ARG A 42 5.24 6.71 0.29
C ARG A 42 3.89 6.02 0.42
N ALA A 43 3.89 4.72 0.73
CA ALA A 43 2.69 3.89 0.75
C ALA A 43 2.09 3.73 2.15
N LEU A 44 2.90 3.91 3.19
CA LEU A 44 2.46 3.84 4.57
C LEU A 44 1.99 5.22 5.05
N PRO A 45 0.91 5.28 5.85
CA PRO A 45 0.51 6.53 6.50
C PRO A 45 1.64 7.05 7.41
N SER A 46 1.74 8.39 7.50
CA SER A 46 2.74 9.09 8.32
C SER A 46 2.43 9.03 9.80
#